data_AF-A0A934G4Z2-F1
#
_entry.id   AF-A0A934G4Z2-F1
#
_cell.length_a   1.000
_cell.length_b   1.000
_cell.length_c   1.000
_cell.angle_alpha   90.00
_cell.angle_beta   90.00
_cell.angle_gamma   90.00
#
_symmetry.space_group_name_H-M   'P 1'
#
loop_
_entity.id
_entity.type
_entity.pdbx_description
1 polymer ?
#
loop_
_entity_poly.entity_id
_entity_poly.type
_entity_poly.pdbx_seq_one_letter_code
_entity_poly.pdbx_strand_id
1 'polypeptide(L)'
;MNKQTGFTLIELMIVVVIIGLLSAVAYPLYADYVLRGKITEATSSLTETRIRLSQFFQDNRVYDNSTAPISPSPCPVNTPDFTYACVTTATTYTITATGQGSMAGFMYSVDETNNRNSTTVWGGSGGCWLIKKGGTC
;
A
#
# COMPACT_ATOMS: atom_id res chain seq x y z
N MET A 1 -17.02 -24.77 -53.69
CA MET A 1 -16.78 -25.63 -52.51
C MET A 1 -15.88 -24.87 -51.55
N ASN A 2 -16.43 -24.33 -50.46
CA ASN A 2 -15.63 -23.71 -49.40
C ASN A 2 -14.92 -24.83 -48.63
N LYS A 3 -13.59 -24.88 -48.71
CA LYS A 3 -12.77 -25.72 -47.82
C LYS A 3 -12.97 -25.21 -46.39
N GLN A 4 -13.57 -26.01 -45.51
CA GLN A 4 -13.52 -25.73 -44.08
C GLN A 4 -12.07 -25.91 -43.62
N THR A 5 -11.40 -24.80 -43.33
CA THR A 5 -10.11 -24.77 -42.64
C THR A 5 -10.37 -24.83 -41.14
N GLY A 6 -10.21 -26.02 -40.55
CA GLY A 6 -10.28 -26.23 -39.10
C GLY A 6 -8.91 -26.12 -38.44
N PHE A 7 -8.88 -25.69 -37.19
CA PHE A 7 -7.70 -25.72 -36.32
C PHE A 7 -7.35 -27.17 -35.94
N THR A 8 -6.07 -27.53 -35.89
CA THR A 8 -5.66 -28.86 -35.42
C THR A 8 -5.58 -28.91 -33.89
N LEU A 9 -5.84 -30.10 -33.31
CA LEU A 9 -5.66 -30.32 -31.87
C LEU A 9 -4.22 -30.07 -31.42
N ILE A 10 -3.25 -30.36 -32.28
CA ILE A 10 -1.83 -30.17 -31.97
C ILE A 10 -1.45 -28.69 -31.94
N GLU A 11 -1.99 -27.85 -32.83
CA GLU A 11 -1.79 -26.40 -32.77
C GLU A 11 -2.35 -25.82 -31.46
N LEU A 12 -3.53 -26.27 -31.05
CA LEU A 12 -4.14 -25.83 -29.80
C LEU A 12 -3.31 -26.26 -28.59
N MET A 13 -2.79 -27.49 -28.58
CA MET A 13 -1.89 -27.96 -27.51
C MET A 13 -0.61 -27.13 -27.39
N ILE A 14 0.04 -26.79 -28.51
CA ILE A 14 1.26 -25.97 -28.50
C ILE A 14 0.95 -24.56 -27.96
N VAL A 15 -0.18 -23.97 -28.37
CA VAL A 15 -0.61 -22.66 -27.86
C VAL A 15 -0.83 -22.69 -26.35
N VAL A 16 -1.50 -23.71 -25.82
CA VAL A 16 -1.73 -23.84 -24.38
C VAL A 16 -0.41 -24.00 -23.62
N VAL A 17 0.55 -24.75 -24.15
CA VAL A 17 1.88 -24.91 -23.54
C VAL A 17 2.62 -23.56 -23.48
N ILE A 18 2.60 -22.78 -24.56
CA ILE A 18 3.24 -21.46 -24.60
C ILE A 18 2.59 -20.51 -23.60
N ILE A 19 1.25 -20.45 -23.56
CA ILE A 19 0.51 -19.61 -22.61
C ILE A 19 0.83 -20.04 -21.17
N GLY A 20 0.88 -21.34 -20.88
CA GLY A 20 1.23 -21.85 -19.56
C GLY A 20 2.61 -21.39 -19.08
N LEU A 21 3.62 -21.44 -19.95
CA LEU A 21 4.97 -20.95 -19.63
C LEU A 21 5.01 -19.45 -19.38
N LEU A 22 4.33 -18.65 -20.22
CA LEU A 22 4.28 -17.21 -20.06
C LEU A 22 3.54 -16.81 -18.78
N SER A 23 2.40 -17.44 -18.49
CA SER A 23 1.59 -17.15 -17.30
C SER A 23 2.34 -17.46 -16.00
N ALA A 24 3.17 -18.51 -15.96
CA ALA A 24 3.95 -18.88 -14.78
C ALA A 24 4.91 -17.76 -14.31
N VAL A 25 5.44 -16.95 -15.24
CA VAL A 25 6.34 -15.84 -14.91
C VAL A 25 5.58 -14.50 -14.85
N ALA A 26 4.65 -14.27 -15.78
CA ALA A 26 3.96 -13.00 -15.90
C ALA A 26 3.01 -12.73 -14.72
N TYR A 27 2.30 -13.76 -14.22
CA TYR A 27 1.34 -13.59 -13.14
C TYR A 27 1.96 -13.13 -11.81
N PRO A 28 3.01 -13.79 -11.26
CA PRO A 28 3.61 -13.34 -10.00
C PRO A 28 4.23 -11.94 -10.12
N LEU A 29 4.81 -11.60 -11.28
CA LEU A 29 5.35 -10.25 -11.53
C LEU A 29 4.26 -9.17 -11.53
N TYR A 30 3.12 -9.47 -12.16
CA TYR A 30 1.99 -8.55 -12.15
C TYR A 30 1.38 -8.39 -10.75
N ALA A 31 1.24 -9.48 -10.00
CA ALA A 31 0.77 -9.44 -8.62
C ALA A 31 1.68 -8.56 -7.74
N ASP A 32 3.00 -8.73 -7.84
CA ASP A 32 3.97 -7.88 -7.13
C ASP A 32 3.85 -6.41 -7.55
N TYR A 33 3.65 -6.11 -8.84
CA TYR A 33 3.45 -4.74 -9.31
C TYR A 33 2.21 -4.08 -8.69
N VAL A 34 1.08 -4.80 -8.65
CA VAL A 34 -0.16 -4.32 -8.04
C VAL A 34 0.02 -4.07 -6.55
N LEU A 35 0.69 -4.97 -5.82
CA LEU A 35 1.00 -4.79 -4.40
C LEU A 35 1.80 -3.50 -4.15
N ARG A 36 2.83 -3.24 -4.96
CA ARG A 36 3.63 -2.01 -4.85
C ARG A 36 2.81 -0.74 -5.10
N GLY A 37 1.87 -0.80 -6.05
CA GLY A 37 0.92 0.29 -6.30
C GLY A 37 0.10 0.62 -5.04
N LYS A 38 -0.48 -0.41 -4.41
CA LYS A 38 -1.26 -0.27 -3.17
C LYS A 38 -0.45 0.28 -2.00
N ILE A 39 0.80 -0.16 -1.85
CA ILE A 39 1.72 0.36 -0.83
C ILE A 39 2.00 1.85 -1.07
N THR A 40 2.22 2.23 -2.33
CA THR A 40 2.51 3.62 -2.70
C THR A 40 1.31 4.53 -2.39
N GLU A 41 0.09 4.05 -2.65
CA GLU A 41 -1.13 4.76 -2.29
C GLU A 41 -1.21 4.98 -0.76
N ALA A 42 -1.02 3.91 0.03
CA ALA A 42 -1.11 4.01 1.48
C ALA A 42 -0.05 4.94 2.08
N THR A 43 1.20 4.84 1.62
CA THR A 43 2.30 5.70 2.07
C THR A 43 2.12 7.15 1.62
N SER A 44 1.50 7.40 0.47
CA SER A 44 1.09 8.75 0.05
C SER A 44 0.04 9.33 0.99
N SER A 45 -1.00 8.55 1.35
CA SER A 45 -2.02 8.99 2.32
C SER A 45 -1.42 9.31 3.69
N LEU A 46 -0.46 8.49 4.17
CA LEU A 46 0.28 8.78 5.41
C LEU A 46 1.07 10.10 5.32
N THR A 47 1.72 10.35 4.18
CA THR A 47 2.47 11.60 3.93
C THR A 47 1.54 12.81 3.94
N GLU A 48 0.38 12.70 3.31
CA GLU A 48 -0.61 13.77 3.26
C GLU A 48 -1.13 14.13 4.65
N THR A 49 -1.52 13.13 5.45
CA THR A 49 -1.97 13.36 6.83
C THR A 49 -0.88 13.97 7.69
N ARG A 50 0.38 13.54 7.55
CA ARG A 50 1.54 14.13 8.24
C ARG A 50 1.65 15.63 7.96
N ILE A 51 1.50 16.05 6.71
CA ILE A 51 1.58 17.45 6.31
C ILE A 51 0.42 18.24 6.95
N ARG A 52 -0.80 17.70 6.90
CA ARG A 52 -1.99 18.31 7.50
C ARG A 52 -1.87 18.48 9.01
N LEU A 53 -1.38 17.46 9.73
CA LEU A 53 -1.15 17.53 11.17
C LEU A 53 -0.05 18.55 11.50
N SER A 54 1.02 18.60 10.70
CA SER A 54 2.06 19.62 10.86
C SER A 54 1.51 21.04 10.69
N GLN A 55 0.65 21.27 9.71
CA GLN A 55 -0.03 22.56 9.51
C GLN A 55 -0.92 22.90 10.71
N PHE A 56 -1.74 21.95 11.15
CA PHE A 56 -2.63 22.14 12.30
C PHE A 56 -1.87 22.51 13.59
N PHE A 57 -0.72 21.88 13.82
CA PHE A 57 0.13 22.20 14.96
C PHE A 57 0.78 23.58 14.87
N GLN A 58 1.12 24.05 13.67
CA GLN A 58 1.61 25.42 13.48
C GLN A 58 0.57 26.47 13.89
N ASP A 59 -0.71 26.18 13.63
CA ASP A 59 -1.82 27.09 13.93
C ASP A 59 -2.27 27.00 15.40
N ASN A 60 -2.36 25.78 15.96
CA ASN A 60 -3.03 25.52 17.24
C ASN A 60 -2.09 25.07 18.37
N ARG A 61 -0.82 24.80 18.08
CA ARG A 61 0.20 24.28 19.02
C ARG A 61 -0.14 22.95 19.69
N VAL A 62 -1.14 22.23 19.16
CA VAL A 62 -1.51 20.87 19.57
C VAL A 62 -1.81 20.01 18.33
N TYR A 63 -1.68 18.68 18.43
CA TYR A 63 -2.09 17.74 17.38
C TYR A 63 -3.45 17.07 17.64
N ASP A 64 -4.07 17.33 18.78
CA ASP A 64 -5.38 16.81 19.14
C ASP A 64 -6.49 17.84 18.93
N ASN A 65 -7.73 17.46 19.26
CA ASN A 65 -8.89 18.33 19.13
C ASN A 65 -9.17 19.17 20.39
N SER A 66 -8.19 19.31 21.29
CA SER A 66 -8.40 19.93 22.62
C SER A 66 -8.62 21.45 22.54
N THR A 67 -8.02 22.12 21.57
CA THR A 67 -8.12 23.58 21.37
C THR A 67 -9.00 23.96 20.19
N ALA A 68 -9.00 23.15 19.14
CA ALA A 68 -9.83 23.32 17.95
C ALA A 68 -10.14 21.96 17.32
N PRO A 69 -11.33 21.78 16.71
CA PRO A 69 -11.62 20.58 15.96
C PRO A 69 -10.71 20.50 14.72
N ILE A 70 -10.04 19.36 14.51
CA ILE A 70 -9.28 19.11 13.29
C ILE A 70 -10.28 18.79 12.18
N SER A 71 -10.48 19.76 11.27
CA SER A 71 -11.43 19.65 10.17
C SER A 71 -10.77 19.95 8.83
N PRO A 72 -10.88 19.06 7.83
CA PRO A 72 -11.46 17.72 7.90
C PRO A 72 -10.66 16.78 8.82
N SER A 73 -11.28 15.67 9.24
CA SER A 73 -10.60 14.65 10.07
C SER A 73 -9.20 14.35 9.51
N PRO A 74 -8.15 14.35 10.35
CA PRO A 74 -6.79 14.17 9.86
C PRO A 74 -6.57 12.74 9.34
N CYS A 75 -7.35 11.78 9.84
CA CYS A 75 -7.18 10.40 9.43
C CYS A 75 -7.60 10.16 7.98
N PRO A 76 -6.77 9.43 7.20
CA PRO A 76 -7.17 8.97 5.89
C PRO A 76 -8.43 8.10 5.99
N VAL A 77 -9.24 8.13 4.94
CA VAL A 77 -10.38 7.23 4.81
C VAL A 77 -9.90 5.81 4.57
N ASN A 78 -10.59 4.84 5.16
CA ASN A 78 -10.28 3.43 4.93
C ASN A 78 -10.55 3.06 3.47
N THR A 79 -9.64 2.29 2.90
CA THR A 79 -9.79 1.70 1.57
C THR A 79 -9.96 0.18 1.71
N PRO A 80 -10.38 -0.53 0.65
CA PRO A 80 -10.47 -1.99 0.68
C PRO A 80 -9.14 -2.70 0.98
N ASP A 81 -8.02 -2.01 0.73
CA ASP A 81 -6.67 -2.54 0.89
C ASP A 81 -6.00 -2.11 2.20
N PHE A 82 -6.40 -0.99 2.79
CA PHE A 82 -5.81 -0.47 4.03
C PHE A 82 -6.84 0.20 4.94
N THR A 83 -6.76 -0.14 6.22
CA THR A 83 -7.40 0.63 7.30
C THR A 83 -6.40 1.54 7.98
N TYR A 84 -6.84 2.75 8.30
CA TYR A 84 -6.01 3.75 8.94
C TYR A 84 -6.46 4.00 10.37
N ALA A 85 -5.49 4.11 11.27
CA ALA A 85 -5.68 4.54 12.65
C ALA A 85 -4.74 5.72 12.91
N CYS A 86 -5.27 6.80 13.47
CA CYS A 86 -4.45 7.89 13.99
C CYS A 86 -4.66 8.01 15.48
N VAL A 87 -3.55 8.01 16.19
CA VAL A 87 -3.48 8.30 17.61
C VAL A 87 -2.80 9.64 17.72
N THR A 88 -3.52 10.66 18.19
CA THR A 88 -2.98 12.01 18.40
C THR A 88 -3.02 12.35 19.88
N THR A 89 -2.01 13.10 20.33
CA THR A 89 -1.97 13.76 21.64
C THR A 89 -1.70 15.25 21.42
N ALA A 90 -1.56 16.04 22.48
CA ALA A 90 -1.18 17.44 22.34
C ALA A 90 0.16 17.62 21.59
N THR A 91 1.16 16.75 21.81
CA THR A 91 2.53 16.96 21.29
C THR A 91 3.03 15.90 20.34
N THR A 92 2.37 14.74 20.25
CA THR A 92 2.81 13.61 19.42
C THR A 92 1.65 13.05 18.63
N TYR A 93 1.98 12.34 17.54
CA TYR A 93 1.01 11.53 16.83
C TYR A 93 1.64 10.29 16.23
N THR A 94 0.83 9.27 16.01
CA THR A 94 1.21 8.11 15.21
C THR A 94 0.05 7.77 14.28
N ILE A 95 0.34 7.75 12.98
CA ILE A 95 -0.62 7.32 11.96
C ILE A 95 -0.16 5.96 11.48
N THR A 96 -1.07 4.99 11.46
CA THR A 96 -0.80 3.62 11.07
C THR A 96 -1.75 3.18 9.97
N ALA A 97 -1.20 2.72 8.86
CA ALA A 97 -1.91 2.02 7.80
C ALA A 97 -1.72 0.51 8.00
N THR A 98 -2.83 -0.22 8.17
CA THR A 98 -2.85 -1.67 8.35
C THR A 98 -3.51 -2.30 7.13
N GLY A 99 -2.77 -3.16 6.43
CA GLY A 99 -3.22 -3.78 5.19
C GLY A 99 -4.29 -4.84 5.42
N GLN A 100 -5.23 -4.94 4.47
CA GLN A 100 -6.37 -5.85 4.46
C GLN A 100 -6.40 -6.68 3.18
N GLY A 101 -7.12 -7.81 3.19
CA GLY A 101 -7.27 -8.66 2.01
C GLY A 101 -5.92 -9.08 1.42
N SER A 102 -5.66 -8.69 0.16
CA SER A 102 -4.38 -8.96 -0.51
C SER A 102 -3.16 -8.28 0.12
N MET A 103 -3.38 -7.26 0.96
CA MET A 103 -2.35 -6.53 1.71
C MET A 103 -2.24 -7.00 3.17
N ALA A 104 -2.88 -8.10 3.56
CA ALA A 104 -2.79 -8.60 4.93
C ALA A 104 -1.32 -8.86 5.34
N GLY A 105 -0.95 -8.39 6.53
CA GLY A 105 0.42 -8.49 7.06
C GLY A 105 1.36 -7.36 6.63
N PHE A 106 0.91 -6.43 5.78
CA PHE A 106 1.61 -5.16 5.57
C PHE A 106 1.12 -4.12 6.58
N MET A 107 2.05 -3.43 7.22
CA MET A 107 1.76 -2.32 8.12
C MET A 107 2.79 -1.21 7.89
N TYR A 108 2.32 0.02 7.81
CA TYR A 108 3.14 1.21 7.63
C TYR A 108 2.74 2.25 8.66
N SER A 109 3.70 2.91 9.28
CA SER A 109 3.42 4.02 10.18
C SER A 109 4.36 5.20 9.98
N VAL A 110 3.92 6.35 10.47
CA VAL A 110 4.71 7.57 10.55
C VAL A 110 4.34 8.35 11.81
N ASP A 111 5.34 8.94 12.46
CA ASP A 111 5.18 9.81 13.63
C ASP A 111 5.51 11.29 13.33
N GLU A 112 5.36 12.15 14.34
CA GLU A 112 5.66 13.58 14.23
C GLU A 112 7.11 13.87 13.84
N THR A 113 8.05 13.03 14.27
CA THR A 113 9.49 13.19 13.99
C THR A 113 9.94 12.69 12.62
N ASN A 114 9.03 12.12 11.82
CA ASN A 114 9.34 11.45 10.55
C ASN A 114 10.01 10.10 10.71
N ASN A 115 9.86 9.47 11.87
CA ASN A 115 10.17 8.07 11.98
C ASN A 115 9.12 7.28 11.19
N ARG A 116 9.58 6.56 10.18
CA ARG A 116 8.74 5.75 9.31
C ARG A 116 8.97 4.31 9.70
N ASN A 117 7.94 3.57 10.04
CA ASN A 117 8.11 2.14 10.27
C ASN A 117 7.36 1.36 9.21
N SER A 118 7.87 0.18 8.88
CA SER A 118 7.14 -0.78 8.07
C SER A 118 7.33 -2.18 8.60
N THR A 119 6.27 -2.98 8.50
CA THR A 119 6.28 -4.42 8.71
C THR A 119 5.68 -5.03 7.46
N THR A 120 6.41 -5.93 6.82
CA THR A 120 5.95 -6.55 5.57
C THR A 120 6.08 -8.06 5.65
N VAL A 121 5.21 -8.76 4.91
CA VAL A 121 5.29 -10.22 4.75
C VAL A 121 6.52 -10.68 3.96
N TRP A 122 7.25 -9.75 3.34
CA TRP A 122 8.47 -10.03 2.59
C TRP A 122 9.71 -10.25 3.46
N GLY A 123 9.57 -10.08 4.77
CA GLY A 123 10.70 -9.99 5.69
C GLY A 123 11.33 -8.60 5.64
N GLY A 124 11.83 -8.15 6.80
CA GLY A 124 12.30 -6.78 6.99
C GLY A 124 11.28 -5.93 7.74
N SER A 125 11.71 -5.45 8.90
CA SER A 125 11.10 -4.36 9.65
C SER A 125 12.16 -3.28 9.81
N GLY A 126 11.83 -2.03 9.55
CA GLY A 126 12.84 -0.98 9.63
C GLY A 126 12.28 0.43 9.58
N GLY A 127 13.17 1.38 9.91
CA GLY A 127 12.92 2.83 9.98
C GLY A 127 12.63 3.51 8.62
N CYS A 128 12.11 2.77 7.65
CA CYS A 128 11.76 3.26 6.33
C CYS A 128 10.49 2.57 5.81
N TRP A 129 9.90 3.10 4.74
CA TRP A 129 8.80 2.44 4.06
C TRP A 129 9.33 1.42 3.06
N LEU A 130 9.18 0.13 3.40
CA LEU A 130 9.51 -0.96 2.51
C LEU A 130 8.46 -1.09 1.40
N ILE A 131 8.83 -0.60 0.21
CA ILE A 131 7.97 -0.58 -0.99
C ILE A 131 8.23 -1.73 -1.96
N LYS A 132 9.28 -2.53 -1.76
CA LYS A 132 9.62 -3.67 -2.63
C LYS A 132 10.12 -4.87 -1.83
N LYS A 133 9.84 -6.07 -2.32
CA LYS A 133 10.38 -7.33 -1.80
C LYS A 133 11.91 -7.30 -1.84
N GLY A 134 12.54 -7.66 -0.72
CA GLY A 134 14.00 -7.60 -0.56
C GLY A 134 14.58 -6.18 -0.47
N GLY A 135 13.74 -5.15 -0.27
CA GLY A 135 14.21 -3.82 0.10
C GLY A 135 14.81 -3.83 1.50
N THR A 136 15.83 -3.00 1.72
CA THR A 136 16.39 -2.74 3.05
C THR A 136 16.15 -1.29 3.43
N CYS A 137 15.88 -1.09 4.71
CA CYS A 137 16.17 0.14 5.43
C CYS A 137 17.60 0.01 5.98
#